data_AF-A0A3R6XCM1-F1
#
_entry.id   AF-A0A3R6XCM1-F1
#
_cell.length_a   1.000
_cell.length_b   1.000
_cell.length_c   1.000
_cell.angle_alpha   90.00
_cell.angle_beta   90.00
_cell.angle_gamma   90.00
#
_symmetry.space_group_name_H-M   'P 1'
#
loop_
_entity.id
_entity.type
_entity.pdbx_description
1 polymer ?
#
loop_
_entity_poly.entity_id
_entity_poly.type
_entity_poly.pdbx_seq_one_letter_code
_entity_poly.pdbx_strand_id
1 'polypeptide(L)'
;MKVNIYYGGRGLLDDPTLYVIGKMEEVLKELRVSVERYNIYEHKNSISTLPQTLKDADGIILATTVEWLGIGGYMQQFLDSCWLYGDKEKIKTTYMQPIVMSTTYGEREGELTLSNAWEILGGLPCSGMCGYVDDLVSFEMNHDYSLIIEKKAENLYRTISQKQKSLPTSNQAVTRTILRTQQMDLTPQESEQLSQYVADDSYVKKQKEDIEELASMFKDKLSVQQNDTQTEYITELESHFVPQGDFTANYLFMIEEKKKPLVVEVAGEELNCYYGQQENVDVYAKLTGEVMNNILAGRMTFQRAFMTGEMTAKGNFKTLRTLDQIFIFE
;
A
#
# COMPACT_ATOMS: atom_id res chain seq x y z
N MET A 1 -31.95 -11.37 -23.43
CA MET A 1 -31.13 -12.05 -22.41
C MET A 1 -29.82 -11.33 -22.30
N LYS A 2 -29.36 -11.02 -21.09
CA LYS A 2 -28.06 -10.39 -20.82
C LYS A 2 -27.18 -11.31 -19.98
N VAL A 3 -25.92 -11.47 -20.39
CA VAL A 3 -24.92 -12.25 -19.66
C VAL A 3 -23.71 -11.37 -19.36
N ASN A 4 -23.34 -11.26 -18.08
CA ASN A 4 -22.11 -10.55 -17.69
C ASN A 4 -20.97 -11.55 -17.48
N ILE A 5 -19.79 -11.28 -18.02
CA ILE A 5 -18.59 -12.08 -17.78
C ILE A 5 -17.70 -11.32 -16.81
N TYR A 6 -17.41 -11.90 -15.65
CA TYR A 6 -16.44 -11.35 -14.69
C TYR A 6 -15.16 -12.18 -14.77
N TYR A 7 -14.10 -11.55 -15.26
CA TYR A 7 -12.79 -12.18 -15.39
C TYR A 7 -11.87 -11.72 -14.25
N GLY A 8 -11.48 -12.66 -13.40
CA GLY A 8 -10.66 -12.45 -12.19
C GLY A 8 -9.17 -12.76 -12.35
N GLY A 9 -8.72 -13.10 -13.56
CA GLY A 9 -7.30 -13.25 -13.86
C GLY A 9 -6.58 -11.91 -13.98
N ARG A 10 -5.28 -11.95 -14.29
CA ARG A 10 -4.41 -10.76 -14.32
C ARG A 10 -4.37 -10.05 -15.66
N GLY A 11 -5.03 -10.58 -16.70
CA GLY A 11 -5.01 -10.01 -18.04
C GLY A 11 -3.71 -10.26 -18.80
N LEU A 12 -3.00 -11.34 -18.49
CA LEU A 12 -1.82 -11.75 -19.24
C LEU A 12 -2.23 -12.21 -20.64
N LEU A 13 -1.43 -11.89 -21.65
CA LEU A 13 -1.73 -12.22 -23.06
C LEU A 13 -1.81 -13.73 -23.30
N ASP A 14 -1.04 -14.50 -22.55
CA ASP A 14 -0.94 -15.95 -22.60
C ASP A 14 -1.91 -16.65 -21.63
N ASP A 15 -2.93 -15.96 -21.14
CA ASP A 15 -3.91 -16.55 -20.23
C ASP A 15 -4.95 -17.41 -20.98
N PRO A 16 -5.01 -18.73 -20.72
CA PRO A 16 -5.93 -19.64 -21.41
C PRO A 16 -7.42 -19.34 -21.14
N THR A 17 -7.76 -18.77 -19.99
CA THR A 17 -9.15 -18.43 -19.66
C THR A 17 -9.66 -17.33 -20.59
N LEU A 18 -8.79 -16.41 -21.04
CA LEU A 18 -9.16 -15.35 -21.99
C LEU A 18 -9.65 -15.90 -23.32
N TYR A 19 -8.97 -16.92 -23.84
CA TYR A 19 -9.40 -17.61 -25.04
C TYR A 19 -10.78 -18.25 -24.85
N VAL A 20 -10.95 -18.98 -23.74
CA VAL A 20 -12.22 -19.69 -23.44
C VAL A 20 -13.38 -18.71 -23.36
N ILE A 21 -13.28 -17.66 -22.55
CA ILE A 21 -14.38 -16.68 -22.42
C ILE A 21 -14.61 -15.88 -23.70
N GLY A 22 -13.56 -15.64 -24.50
CA GLY A 22 -13.68 -15.01 -25.82
C GLY A 22 -14.52 -15.87 -26.77
N LYS A 23 -14.25 -17.18 -26.83
CA LYS A 23 -15.06 -18.13 -27.61
C LYS A 23 -16.49 -18.23 -27.11
N MET A 24 -16.69 -18.27 -25.79
CA MET A 24 -18.05 -18.27 -25.23
C MET A 24 -18.81 -16.98 -25.55
N GLU A 25 -18.13 -15.83 -25.51
CA GLU A 25 -18.69 -14.53 -25.87
C GLU A 25 -19.11 -14.48 -27.34
N GLU A 26 -18.29 -15.00 -28.26
CA GLU A 26 -18.64 -15.14 -29.69
C GLU A 26 -19.95 -15.93 -29.86
N VAL A 27 -20.02 -17.14 -29.28
CA VAL A 27 -21.20 -18.02 -29.37
C VAL A 27 -22.45 -17.37 -28.79
N LEU A 28 -22.33 -16.73 -27.62
CA LEU A 28 -23.46 -16.05 -27.00
C LEU A 28 -23.94 -14.86 -27.84
N LYS A 29 -23.03 -14.09 -28.44
CA LYS A 29 -23.38 -13.00 -29.36
C LYS A 29 -24.09 -13.51 -30.62
N GLU A 30 -23.66 -14.63 -31.18
CA GLU A 30 -24.35 -15.29 -32.31
C GLU A 30 -25.79 -15.70 -31.96
N LEU A 31 -26.00 -16.14 -30.73
CA LEU A 31 -27.32 -16.45 -30.16
C LEU A 31 -28.15 -15.21 -29.77
N ARG A 32 -27.69 -13.99 -30.14
CA ARG A 32 -28.32 -12.69 -29.84
C ARG A 32 -28.44 -12.38 -28.35
N VAL A 33 -27.48 -12.87 -27.56
CA VAL A 33 -27.33 -12.51 -26.15
C VAL A 33 -26.53 -11.22 -26.04
N SER A 34 -26.99 -10.29 -25.19
CA SER A 34 -26.19 -9.13 -24.83
C SER A 34 -25.10 -9.58 -23.86
N VAL A 35 -23.84 -9.55 -24.28
CA VAL A 35 -22.70 -9.94 -23.45
C VAL A 35 -21.92 -8.70 -23.04
N GLU A 36 -21.64 -8.56 -21.75
CA GLU A 36 -20.80 -7.48 -21.21
C GLU A 36 -19.70 -8.09 -20.34
N ARG A 37 -18.44 -7.76 -20.65
CA ARG A 37 -17.27 -8.33 -19.97
C ARG A 37 -16.62 -7.30 -19.06
N TYR A 38 -16.46 -7.68 -17.80
CA TYR A 38 -15.77 -6.93 -16.76
C TYR A 38 -14.46 -7.64 -16.42
N ASN A 39 -13.36 -7.01 -16.81
CA ASN A 39 -12.03 -7.38 -16.35
C ASN A 39 -11.86 -6.82 -14.94
N ILE A 40 -11.97 -7.65 -13.90
CA ILE A 40 -11.99 -7.16 -12.50
C ILE A 40 -10.69 -6.40 -12.18
N TYR A 41 -9.57 -6.81 -12.77
CA TYR A 41 -8.28 -6.12 -12.62
C TYR A 41 -8.26 -4.69 -13.19
N GLU A 42 -9.20 -4.29 -14.03
CA GLU A 42 -9.33 -2.89 -14.49
C GLU A 42 -10.10 -2.03 -13.48
N HIS A 43 -10.87 -2.68 -12.60
CA HIS A 43 -11.75 -2.05 -11.61
C HIS A 43 -11.20 -2.15 -10.19
N LYS A 44 -9.87 -2.26 -9.98
CA LYS A 44 -9.25 -2.57 -8.66
C LYS A 44 -9.73 -1.66 -7.52
N ASN A 45 -9.92 -0.37 -7.78
CA ASN A 45 -10.38 0.60 -6.78
C ASN A 45 -11.91 0.68 -6.67
N SER A 46 -12.64 0.04 -7.57
CA SER A 46 -14.09 0.11 -7.67
C SER A 46 -14.75 -1.26 -7.70
N ILE A 47 -14.07 -2.33 -7.24
CA ILE A 47 -14.61 -3.71 -7.24
C ILE A 47 -15.91 -3.76 -6.44
N SER A 48 -16.02 -2.98 -5.36
CA SER A 48 -17.23 -2.86 -4.54
C SER A 48 -18.48 -2.45 -5.32
N THR A 49 -18.31 -1.76 -6.44
CA THR A 49 -19.42 -1.28 -7.30
C THR A 49 -19.84 -2.29 -8.38
N LEU A 50 -18.98 -3.27 -8.72
CA LEU A 50 -19.29 -4.27 -9.74
C LEU A 50 -20.56 -5.08 -9.47
N PRO A 51 -20.94 -5.43 -8.22
CA PRO A 51 -22.21 -6.10 -7.94
C PRO A 51 -23.44 -5.34 -8.46
N GLN A 52 -23.38 -4.01 -8.61
CA GLN A 52 -24.48 -3.22 -9.16
C GLN A 52 -24.79 -3.58 -10.62
N THR A 53 -23.79 -4.06 -11.36
CA THR A 53 -23.95 -4.45 -12.77
C THR A 53 -24.78 -5.73 -12.93
N LEU A 54 -25.02 -6.47 -11.83
CA LEU A 54 -25.88 -7.66 -11.82
C LEU A 54 -27.36 -7.35 -12.05
N LYS A 55 -27.82 -6.11 -11.78
CA LYS A 55 -29.24 -5.71 -11.85
C LYS A 55 -29.92 -6.13 -13.16
N ASP A 56 -29.22 -5.96 -14.27
CA ASP A 56 -29.75 -6.21 -15.61
C ASP A 56 -29.33 -7.57 -16.18
N ALA A 57 -28.53 -8.36 -15.45
CA ALA A 57 -28.02 -9.64 -15.92
C ALA A 57 -29.02 -10.79 -15.67
N ASP A 58 -29.28 -11.63 -16.67
CA ASP A 58 -30.05 -12.86 -16.52
C ASP A 58 -29.14 -14.04 -16.11
N GLY A 59 -27.87 -13.96 -16.50
CA GLY A 59 -26.84 -14.90 -16.07
C GLY A 59 -25.47 -14.25 -16.05
N ILE A 60 -24.51 -14.94 -15.44
CA ILE A 60 -23.14 -14.49 -15.34
C ILE A 60 -22.17 -15.63 -15.61
N ILE A 61 -20.97 -15.28 -16.05
CA ILE A 61 -19.82 -16.19 -16.13
C ILE A 61 -18.78 -15.69 -15.15
N LEU A 62 -18.39 -16.54 -14.19
CA LEU A 62 -17.25 -16.26 -13.31
C LEU A 62 -16.03 -17.00 -13.87
N ALA A 63 -15.07 -16.23 -14.35
CA ALA A 63 -13.91 -16.76 -15.05
C ALA A 63 -12.61 -16.41 -14.31
N THR A 64 -11.75 -17.39 -14.05
CA THR A 64 -10.44 -17.14 -13.43
C THR A 64 -9.40 -18.15 -13.88
N THR A 65 -8.13 -17.78 -13.70
CA THR A 65 -6.99 -18.63 -14.00
C THR A 65 -6.25 -18.94 -12.72
N VAL A 66 -6.08 -20.24 -12.43
CA VAL A 66 -5.34 -20.71 -11.27
C VAL A 66 -3.86 -20.77 -11.64
N GLU A 67 -3.10 -19.85 -11.06
CA GLU A 67 -1.64 -19.77 -11.27
C GLU A 67 -0.87 -20.42 -10.12
N TRP A 68 -1.39 -20.34 -8.90
CA TRP A 68 -0.80 -20.94 -7.70
C TRP A 68 -1.82 -21.73 -6.89
N LEU A 69 -2.80 -21.04 -6.30
CA LEU A 69 -3.82 -21.67 -5.46
C LEU A 69 -5.09 -20.82 -5.39
N GLY A 70 -6.24 -21.47 -5.56
CA GLY A 70 -7.55 -20.86 -5.42
C GLY A 70 -7.92 -19.95 -6.59
N ILE A 71 -9.02 -19.22 -6.42
CA ILE A 71 -9.69 -18.47 -7.48
C ILE A 71 -9.08 -17.09 -7.78
N GLY A 72 -8.00 -16.71 -7.09
CA GLY A 72 -7.34 -15.42 -7.21
C GLY A 72 -7.99 -14.30 -6.39
N GLY A 73 -7.17 -13.31 -6.01
CA GLY A 73 -7.59 -12.23 -5.11
C GLY A 73 -8.68 -11.32 -5.68
N TYR A 74 -8.64 -11.01 -6.98
CA TYR A 74 -9.66 -10.17 -7.61
C TYR A 74 -11.03 -10.84 -7.64
N MET A 75 -11.08 -12.14 -7.98
CA MET A 75 -12.33 -12.89 -7.95
C MET A 75 -12.87 -13.03 -6.52
N GLN A 76 -11.98 -13.29 -5.55
CA GLN A 76 -12.37 -13.32 -4.13
C GLN A 76 -12.98 -11.99 -3.68
N GLN A 77 -12.32 -10.86 -3.95
CA GLN A 77 -12.81 -9.52 -3.60
C GLN A 77 -14.15 -9.20 -4.27
N PHE A 78 -14.36 -9.66 -5.52
CA PHE A 78 -15.64 -9.51 -6.20
C PHE A 78 -16.76 -10.33 -5.53
N LEU A 79 -16.48 -11.57 -5.13
CA LEU A 79 -17.43 -12.41 -4.40
C LEU A 79 -17.76 -11.84 -3.01
N ASP A 80 -16.74 -11.34 -2.30
CA ASP A 80 -16.93 -10.63 -1.02
C ASP A 80 -17.78 -9.36 -1.21
N SER A 81 -17.57 -8.64 -2.31
CA SER A 81 -18.40 -7.48 -2.68
C SER A 81 -19.83 -7.89 -3.02
N CYS A 82 -20.05 -9.02 -3.69
CA CYS A 82 -21.40 -9.58 -3.90
C CYS A 82 -22.05 -9.99 -2.57
N TRP A 83 -21.26 -10.46 -1.60
CA TRP A 83 -21.74 -10.79 -0.28
C TRP A 83 -22.20 -9.54 0.49
N LEU A 84 -21.41 -8.47 0.47
CA LEU A 84 -21.67 -7.25 1.23
C LEU A 84 -22.68 -6.32 0.55
N TYR A 85 -22.53 -6.12 -0.77
CA TYR A 85 -23.23 -5.06 -1.51
C TYR A 85 -24.19 -5.56 -2.59
N GLY A 86 -24.17 -6.86 -2.90
CA GLY A 86 -25.00 -7.44 -3.94
C GLY A 86 -26.48 -7.53 -3.54
N ASP A 87 -27.38 -7.16 -4.46
CA ASP A 87 -28.82 -7.35 -4.31
C ASP A 87 -29.15 -8.86 -4.27
N LYS A 88 -29.56 -9.35 -3.09
CA LYS A 88 -29.83 -10.77 -2.84
C LYS A 88 -31.04 -11.29 -3.60
N GLU A 89 -32.06 -10.47 -3.80
CA GLU A 89 -33.24 -10.87 -4.57
C GLU A 89 -32.88 -11.05 -6.04
N LYS A 90 -31.99 -10.17 -6.55
CA LYS A 90 -31.47 -10.33 -7.90
C LYS A 90 -30.58 -11.57 -8.03
N ILE A 91 -29.60 -11.76 -7.13
CA ILE A 91 -28.67 -12.91 -7.16
C ILE A 91 -29.43 -14.23 -7.16
N LYS A 92 -30.50 -14.35 -6.37
CA LYS A 92 -31.34 -15.55 -6.26
C LYS A 92 -31.96 -16.03 -7.57
N THR A 93 -32.13 -15.13 -8.53
CA THR A 93 -32.67 -15.44 -9.87
C THR A 93 -31.59 -15.47 -10.96
N THR A 94 -30.32 -15.23 -10.59
CA THR A 94 -29.20 -15.12 -11.53
C THR A 94 -28.47 -16.46 -11.67
N TYR A 95 -28.41 -16.96 -12.90
CA TYR A 95 -27.63 -18.14 -13.25
C TYR A 95 -26.14 -17.83 -13.31
N MET A 96 -25.27 -18.73 -12.86
CA MET A 96 -23.81 -18.54 -12.91
C MET A 96 -23.13 -19.77 -13.49
N GLN A 97 -22.27 -19.58 -14.48
CA GLN A 97 -21.38 -20.62 -14.99
C GLN A 97 -19.93 -20.35 -14.58
N PRO A 98 -19.28 -21.28 -13.85
CA PRO A 98 -17.88 -21.13 -13.49
C PRO A 98 -16.98 -21.64 -14.61
N ILE A 99 -15.96 -20.85 -14.95
CA ILE A 99 -14.94 -21.18 -15.96
C ILE A 99 -13.56 -21.01 -15.32
N VAL A 100 -12.80 -22.09 -15.20
CA VAL A 100 -11.51 -22.07 -14.51
C VAL A 100 -10.45 -22.79 -15.32
N MET A 101 -9.42 -22.08 -15.77
CA MET A 101 -8.26 -22.71 -16.39
C MET A 101 -7.06 -22.70 -15.43
N SER A 102 -6.10 -23.59 -15.65
CA SER A 102 -4.82 -23.59 -14.95
C SER A 102 -3.68 -23.86 -15.94
N THR A 103 -2.50 -23.33 -15.62
CA THR A 103 -1.23 -23.70 -16.28
C THR A 103 -0.38 -24.62 -15.40
N THR A 104 -0.88 -24.96 -14.21
CA THR A 104 -0.19 -25.81 -13.25
C THR A 104 -1.13 -26.87 -12.68
N TYR A 105 -2.04 -26.50 -11.79
CA TYR A 105 -3.03 -27.37 -11.15
C TYR A 105 -4.11 -26.53 -10.43
N GLY A 106 -5.12 -27.19 -9.87
CA GLY A 106 -6.09 -26.58 -8.95
C GLY A 106 -7.37 -26.03 -9.62
N GLU A 107 -7.52 -26.24 -10.93
CA GLU A 107 -8.67 -25.77 -11.71
C GLU A 107 -9.99 -26.40 -11.24
N ARG A 108 -9.95 -27.66 -10.82
CA ARG A 108 -11.14 -28.39 -10.32
C ARG A 108 -11.62 -27.81 -8.99
N GLU A 109 -10.69 -27.55 -8.07
CA GLU A 109 -10.97 -26.91 -6.80
C GLU A 109 -11.46 -25.48 -7.01
N GLY A 110 -10.91 -24.76 -7.98
CA GLY A 110 -11.35 -23.43 -8.37
C GLY A 110 -12.81 -23.42 -8.86
N GLU A 111 -13.16 -24.32 -9.78
CA GLU A 111 -14.54 -24.45 -10.30
C GLU A 111 -15.54 -24.74 -9.18
N LEU A 112 -15.18 -25.68 -8.29
CA LEU A 112 -15.99 -26.02 -7.12
C LEU A 112 -16.14 -24.83 -6.17
N THR A 113 -15.06 -24.08 -5.94
CA THR A 113 -15.06 -22.90 -5.09
C THR A 113 -16.01 -21.83 -5.62
N LEU A 114 -15.95 -21.52 -6.93
CA LEU A 114 -16.87 -20.57 -7.55
C LEU A 114 -18.34 -21.03 -7.46
N SER A 115 -18.59 -22.31 -7.72
CA SER A 115 -19.92 -22.92 -7.61
C SER A 115 -20.50 -22.77 -6.20
N ASN A 116 -19.71 -23.15 -5.20
CA ASN A 116 -20.10 -23.07 -3.79
C ASN A 116 -20.30 -21.62 -3.35
N ALA A 117 -19.41 -20.70 -3.73
CA ALA A 117 -19.53 -19.30 -3.35
C ALA A 117 -20.82 -18.67 -3.90
N TRP A 118 -21.14 -18.92 -5.17
CA TRP A 118 -22.37 -18.39 -5.77
C TRP A 118 -23.64 -19.00 -5.17
N GLU A 119 -23.57 -20.29 -4.83
CA GLU A 119 -24.65 -20.98 -4.14
C GLU A 119 -24.89 -20.45 -2.73
N ILE A 120 -23.82 -20.16 -1.97
CA ILE A 120 -23.88 -19.55 -0.64
C ILE A 120 -24.48 -18.13 -0.73
N LEU A 121 -24.15 -17.38 -1.78
CA LEU A 121 -24.76 -16.08 -2.10
C LEU A 121 -26.26 -16.19 -2.43
N GLY A 122 -26.76 -17.40 -2.68
CA GLY A 122 -28.16 -17.72 -2.96
C GLY A 122 -28.50 -17.85 -4.45
N GLY A 123 -27.51 -17.74 -5.34
CA GLY A 123 -27.71 -17.80 -6.78
C GLY A 123 -27.80 -19.22 -7.35
N LEU A 124 -27.91 -19.31 -8.68
CA LEU A 124 -28.16 -20.58 -9.39
C LEU A 124 -26.91 -21.06 -10.16
N PRO A 125 -26.03 -21.87 -9.54
CA PRO A 125 -24.87 -22.40 -10.25
C PRO A 125 -25.29 -23.37 -11.36
N CYS A 126 -24.63 -23.25 -12.50
CA CYS A 126 -24.80 -24.08 -13.70
C CYS A 126 -23.57 -24.97 -13.91
N SER A 127 -23.65 -25.90 -14.88
CA SER A 127 -22.50 -26.72 -15.25
C SER A 127 -21.37 -25.87 -15.81
N GLY A 128 -20.26 -25.79 -15.07
CA GLY A 128 -19.05 -25.08 -15.46
C GLY A 128 -18.13 -25.85 -16.39
N MET A 129 -16.94 -25.29 -16.58
CA MET A 129 -15.83 -25.91 -17.29
C MET A 129 -14.53 -25.61 -16.55
N CYS A 130 -13.71 -26.64 -16.36
CA CYS A 130 -12.33 -26.47 -15.94
C CYS A 130 -11.36 -27.20 -16.87
N GLY A 131 -10.12 -26.72 -16.97
CA GLY A 131 -9.12 -27.32 -17.84
C GLY A 131 -7.69 -26.89 -17.52
N TYR A 132 -6.76 -27.83 -17.66
CA TYR A 132 -5.33 -27.57 -17.65
C TYR A 132 -4.86 -27.26 -19.08
N VAL A 133 -4.07 -26.20 -19.23
CA VAL A 133 -3.50 -25.79 -20.52
C VAL A 133 -1.98 -25.65 -20.37
N ASP A 134 -1.26 -26.57 -21.00
CA ASP A 134 0.22 -26.60 -21.03
C ASP A 134 0.78 -25.62 -22.07
N ASP A 135 0.20 -25.61 -23.26
CA ASP A 135 0.57 -24.76 -24.39
C ASP A 135 -0.68 -24.12 -24.98
N LEU A 136 -0.72 -22.79 -24.92
CA LEU A 136 -1.88 -22.02 -25.39
C LEU A 136 -2.08 -22.18 -26.90
N VAL A 137 -1.02 -22.19 -27.70
CA VAL A 137 -1.14 -22.26 -29.16
C VAL A 137 -1.80 -23.57 -29.59
N SER A 138 -1.34 -24.69 -29.02
CA SER A 138 -1.95 -26.00 -29.28
C SER A 138 -3.39 -26.08 -28.80
N PHE A 139 -3.71 -25.42 -27.68
CA PHE A 139 -5.07 -25.36 -27.15
C PHE A 139 -6.02 -24.59 -28.07
N GLU A 140 -5.60 -23.42 -28.55
CA GLU A 140 -6.38 -22.58 -29.46
C GLU A 140 -6.59 -23.22 -30.83
N MET A 141 -5.58 -23.92 -31.34
CA MET A 141 -5.63 -24.59 -32.65
C MET A 141 -6.42 -25.91 -32.62
N ASN A 142 -6.79 -26.40 -31.44
CA ASN A 142 -7.53 -27.65 -31.30
C ASN A 142 -9.05 -27.44 -31.49
N HIS A 143 -9.58 -27.97 -32.58
CA HIS A 143 -10.99 -27.86 -32.91
C HIS A 143 -11.92 -28.58 -31.91
N ASP A 144 -11.49 -29.71 -31.34
CA ASP A 144 -12.30 -30.48 -30.39
C ASP A 144 -12.48 -29.70 -29.08
N TYR A 145 -11.45 -28.99 -28.61
CA TYR A 145 -11.55 -28.12 -27.43
C TYR A 145 -12.46 -26.93 -27.69
N SER A 146 -12.36 -26.32 -28.87
CA SER A 146 -13.26 -25.23 -29.28
C SER A 146 -14.72 -25.69 -29.27
N LEU A 147 -15.03 -26.87 -29.81
CA LEU A 147 -16.37 -27.45 -29.78
C LEU A 147 -16.89 -27.72 -28.36
N ILE A 148 -16.02 -28.09 -27.42
CA ILE A 148 -16.40 -28.26 -26.01
C ILE A 148 -16.80 -26.91 -25.40
N ILE A 149 -16.04 -25.85 -25.67
CA ILE A 149 -16.31 -24.49 -25.18
C ILE A 149 -17.65 -23.98 -25.75
N GLU A 150 -17.88 -24.16 -27.06
CA GLU A 150 -19.13 -23.79 -27.73
C GLU A 150 -20.34 -24.47 -27.08
N LYS A 151 -20.28 -25.80 -26.89
CA LYS A 151 -21.34 -26.57 -26.23
C LYS A 151 -21.61 -26.09 -24.81
N LYS A 152 -20.59 -25.61 -24.09
CA LYS A 152 -20.74 -25.07 -22.73
C LYS A 152 -21.44 -23.71 -22.74
N ALA A 153 -21.13 -22.84 -23.70
CA ALA A 153 -21.84 -21.58 -23.88
C ALA A 153 -23.31 -21.79 -24.28
N GLU A 154 -23.58 -22.71 -25.22
CA GLU A 154 -24.95 -23.08 -25.60
C GLU A 154 -25.75 -23.66 -24.43
N ASN A 155 -25.09 -24.46 -23.58
CA ASN A 155 -25.73 -25.01 -22.39
C ASN A 155 -26.18 -23.90 -21.44
N LEU A 156 -25.32 -22.91 -21.17
CA LEU A 156 -25.68 -21.74 -20.37
C LEU A 156 -26.88 -21.00 -20.97
N TYR A 157 -26.82 -20.71 -22.28
CA TYR A 157 -27.92 -20.06 -22.99
C TYR A 157 -29.24 -20.81 -22.79
N ARG A 158 -29.22 -22.13 -22.97
CA ARG A 158 -30.40 -23.00 -22.84
C ARG A 158 -30.94 -23.00 -21.41
N THR A 159 -30.06 -23.13 -20.42
CA THR A 159 -30.43 -23.16 -19.00
C THR A 159 -31.12 -21.86 -18.56
N ILE A 160 -30.58 -20.70 -18.98
CA ILE A 160 -31.19 -19.39 -18.68
C ILE A 160 -32.52 -19.25 -19.43
N SER A 161 -32.53 -19.51 -20.74
CA SER A 161 -33.71 -19.32 -21.60
C SER A 161 -34.90 -20.18 -21.17
N GLN A 162 -34.63 -21.41 -20.71
CA GLN A 162 -35.66 -22.33 -20.22
C GLN A 162 -36.02 -22.11 -18.75
N LYS A 163 -35.33 -21.20 -18.04
CA LYS A 163 -35.45 -21.00 -16.59
C LYS A 163 -35.38 -22.34 -15.84
N GLN A 164 -34.40 -23.15 -16.22
CA GLN A 164 -34.26 -24.50 -15.69
C GLN A 164 -34.06 -24.44 -14.17
N LYS A 165 -34.85 -25.22 -13.44
CA LYS A 165 -34.75 -25.29 -11.98
C LYS A 165 -33.69 -26.31 -11.59
N SER A 166 -32.85 -25.95 -10.62
CA SER A 166 -31.95 -26.89 -9.95
C SER A 166 -32.65 -27.58 -8.79
N LEU A 167 -32.14 -28.75 -8.41
CA LEU A 167 -32.54 -29.41 -7.16
C LEU A 167 -32.02 -28.60 -5.96
N PRO A 168 -32.73 -28.62 -4.82
CA PRO A 168 -32.26 -27.94 -3.62
C PRO A 168 -30.99 -28.61 -3.09
N THR A 169 -30.04 -27.80 -2.63
CA THR A 169 -28.77 -28.24 -2.07
C THR A 169 -28.63 -27.87 -0.60
N SER A 170 -27.68 -28.50 0.10
CA SER A 170 -27.41 -28.24 1.52
C SER A 170 -27.02 -26.79 1.78
N ASN A 171 -26.16 -26.21 0.95
CA ASN A 171 -25.74 -24.81 1.08
C ASN A 171 -26.94 -23.87 1.00
N GLN A 172 -27.83 -24.07 0.02
CA GLN A 172 -29.06 -23.26 -0.10
C GLN A 172 -29.99 -23.41 1.11
N ALA A 173 -30.06 -24.59 1.72
CA ALA A 173 -30.89 -24.84 2.91
C ALA A 173 -30.30 -24.21 4.18
N VAL A 174 -28.98 -24.22 4.33
CA VAL A 174 -28.28 -23.62 5.48
C VAL A 174 -28.34 -22.10 5.42
N THR A 175 -28.15 -21.49 4.24
CA THR A 175 -28.25 -20.03 4.05
C THR A 175 -29.62 -19.48 4.52
N ARG A 176 -30.72 -20.21 4.25
CA ARG A 176 -32.07 -19.83 4.74
C ARG A 176 -32.21 -19.84 6.27
N THR A 177 -31.36 -20.61 6.97
CA THR A 177 -31.48 -20.85 8.41
C THR A 177 -30.57 -19.92 9.22
N ILE A 178 -29.36 -19.61 8.71
CA ILE A 178 -28.33 -18.82 9.42
C ILE A 178 -28.44 -17.31 9.18
N LEU A 179 -29.04 -16.86 8.07
CA LEU A 179 -29.31 -15.43 7.79
C LEU A 179 -30.27 -14.77 8.80
N ARG A 180 -30.77 -15.50 9.80
CA ARG A 180 -31.48 -14.95 10.97
C ARG A 180 -30.58 -14.19 11.95
N THR A 181 -29.27 -14.23 11.78
CA THR A 181 -28.32 -13.47 12.61
C THR A 181 -28.13 -12.09 12.01
N GLN A 182 -28.62 -11.05 12.71
CA GLN A 182 -28.63 -9.61 12.36
C GLN A 182 -27.68 -9.21 11.22
N GLN A 183 -28.15 -9.33 9.97
CA GLN A 183 -27.65 -8.46 8.91
C GLN A 183 -28.32 -7.11 9.11
N MET A 184 -27.57 -6.02 8.98
CA MET A 184 -28.20 -4.74 8.65
C MET A 184 -28.96 -4.99 7.35
N ASP A 185 -30.30 -5.00 7.43
CA ASP A 185 -31.18 -5.05 6.26
C ASP A 185 -31.05 -3.72 5.52
N LEU A 186 -29.92 -3.56 4.81
CA LEU A 186 -29.72 -2.46 3.90
C LEU A 186 -30.63 -2.69 2.72
N THR A 187 -31.47 -1.70 2.44
CA THR A 187 -32.22 -1.66 1.19
C THR A 187 -31.23 -1.64 0.01
N PRO A 188 -31.63 -2.12 -1.19
CA PRO A 188 -30.76 -2.08 -2.37
C PRO A 188 -30.15 -0.69 -2.62
N GLN A 189 -30.90 0.37 -2.31
CA GLN A 189 -30.47 1.76 -2.41
C GLN A 189 -29.35 2.11 -1.41
N GLU A 190 -29.45 1.67 -0.15
CA GLU A 190 -28.42 1.91 0.86
C GLU A 190 -27.14 1.11 0.57
N SER A 191 -27.29 -0.11 0.04
CA SER A 191 -26.18 -0.96 -0.41
C SER A 191 -25.39 -0.29 -1.54
N GLU A 192 -26.09 0.30 -2.51
CA GLU A 192 -25.48 1.04 -3.61
C GLU A 192 -24.72 2.27 -3.13
N GLN A 193 -25.33 3.06 -2.25
CA GLN A 193 -24.64 4.23 -1.66
C GLN A 193 -23.38 3.82 -0.92
N LEU A 194 -23.44 2.76 -0.09
CA LEU A 194 -22.29 2.23 0.63
C LEU A 194 -21.18 1.77 -0.31
N SER A 195 -21.51 1.03 -1.37
CA SER A 195 -20.52 0.59 -2.35
C SER A 195 -19.82 1.77 -3.05
N GLN A 196 -20.57 2.85 -3.31
CA GLN A 196 -20.03 4.08 -3.89
C GLN A 196 -19.12 4.82 -2.90
N TYR A 197 -19.51 4.91 -1.61
CA TYR A 197 -18.66 5.52 -0.58
C TYR A 197 -17.36 4.74 -0.34
N VAL A 198 -17.40 3.41 -0.40
CA VAL A 198 -16.19 2.56 -0.28
C VAL A 198 -15.29 2.67 -1.51
N ALA A 199 -15.87 2.87 -2.69
CA ALA A 199 -15.12 3.13 -3.93
C ALA A 199 -14.60 4.57 -4.05
N ASP A 200 -15.12 5.50 -3.23
CA ASP A 200 -14.71 6.91 -3.27
C ASP A 200 -13.36 7.10 -2.58
N ASP A 201 -12.29 7.10 -3.39
CA ASP A 201 -10.88 7.32 -3.02
C ASP A 201 -10.63 8.66 -2.29
N SER A 202 -11.65 9.48 -2.03
CA SER A 202 -11.57 10.68 -1.20
C SER A 202 -10.89 10.43 0.17
N TYR A 203 -11.09 9.27 0.78
CA TYR A 203 -10.45 8.90 2.05
C TYR A 203 -8.95 8.59 1.89
N VAL A 204 -8.54 8.03 0.75
CA VAL A 204 -7.14 7.74 0.41
C VAL A 204 -6.42 9.01 -0.04
N LYS A 205 -7.10 9.91 -0.77
CA LYS A 205 -6.59 11.24 -1.10
C LYS A 205 -6.38 12.09 0.14
N LYS A 206 -7.35 12.11 1.06
CA LYS A 206 -7.23 12.83 2.32
C LYS A 206 -6.13 12.26 3.20
N GLN A 207 -5.94 10.94 3.26
CA GLN A 207 -4.77 10.36 3.95
C GLN A 207 -3.44 10.72 3.28
N LYS A 208 -3.37 10.82 1.95
CA LYS A 208 -2.14 11.23 1.26
C LYS A 208 -1.84 12.72 1.49
N GLU A 209 -2.85 13.57 1.42
CA GLU A 209 -2.74 14.99 1.76
C GLU A 209 -2.38 15.17 3.24
N ASP A 210 -3.01 14.43 4.15
CA ASP A 210 -2.70 14.45 5.58
C ASP A 210 -1.29 13.90 5.85
N ILE A 211 -0.81 12.89 5.11
CA ILE A 211 0.58 12.40 5.20
C ILE A 211 1.56 13.44 4.67
N GLU A 212 1.26 14.12 3.56
CA GLU A 212 2.06 15.24 3.06
C GLU A 212 2.06 16.42 4.03
N GLU A 213 0.91 16.73 4.64
CA GLU A 213 0.76 17.78 5.65
C GLU A 213 1.53 17.41 6.93
N LEU A 214 1.40 16.18 7.41
CA LEU A 214 2.19 15.68 8.54
C LEU A 214 3.69 15.64 8.22
N ALA A 215 4.10 15.25 7.02
CA ALA A 215 5.49 15.29 6.60
C ALA A 215 6.02 16.72 6.52
N SER A 216 5.21 17.67 6.06
CA SER A 216 5.54 19.10 6.03
C SER A 216 5.63 19.68 7.45
N MET A 217 4.71 19.32 8.35
CA MET A 217 4.75 19.69 9.77
C MET A 217 5.94 19.05 10.50
N PHE A 218 6.32 17.81 10.17
CA PHE A 218 7.52 17.18 10.71
C PHE A 218 8.78 17.87 10.20
N LYS A 219 8.81 18.27 8.93
CA LYS A 219 9.92 19.04 8.33
C LYS A 219 10.02 20.43 8.96
N ASP A 220 8.90 21.09 9.23
CA ASP A 220 8.87 22.37 9.93
C ASP A 220 9.26 22.21 11.41
N LYS A 221 8.82 21.17 12.12
CA LYS A 221 9.25 20.88 13.50
C LYS A 221 10.74 20.51 13.60
N LEU A 222 11.29 19.78 12.62
CA LEU A 222 12.74 19.55 12.49
C LEU A 222 13.51 20.84 12.19
N SER A 223 12.90 21.77 11.44
CA SER A 223 13.46 23.10 11.18
C SER A 223 13.45 23.99 12.43
N VAL A 224 12.44 23.83 13.30
CA VAL A 224 12.38 24.52 14.60
C VAL A 224 13.39 23.93 15.60
N GLN A 225 13.62 22.61 15.61
CA GLN A 225 14.66 21.99 16.45
C GLN A 225 16.10 22.37 16.07
N GLN A 226 16.36 22.78 14.82
CA GLN A 226 17.68 23.31 14.42
C GLN A 226 17.99 24.71 14.98
N ASN A 227 16.98 25.45 15.44
CA ASN A 227 17.20 26.74 16.11
C ASN A 227 17.43 26.58 17.62
N ASP A 228 16.88 25.55 18.27
CA ASP A 228 17.09 25.30 19.72
C ASP A 228 18.50 24.80 20.04
N THR A 229 19.12 24.02 19.15
CA THR A 229 20.51 23.54 19.32
C THR A 229 21.55 24.64 19.17
N GLN A 230 21.19 25.84 18.69
CA GLN A 230 22.12 26.96 18.64
C GLN A 230 22.43 27.47 20.05
N THR A 231 21.42 27.65 20.90
CA THR A 231 21.61 28.20 22.24
C THR A 231 22.28 27.21 23.21
N GLU A 232 22.07 25.90 23.01
CA GLU A 232 22.59 24.82 23.89
C GLU A 232 24.11 24.88 24.11
N TYR A 233 24.92 25.09 23.06
CA TYR A 233 26.39 25.10 23.24
C TYR A 233 26.90 26.34 23.99
N ILE A 234 26.21 27.48 23.86
CA ILE A 234 26.61 28.69 24.58
C ILE A 234 26.35 28.48 26.07
N THR A 235 25.15 28.02 26.42
CA THR A 235 24.76 27.79 27.81
C THR A 235 25.65 26.74 28.50
N GLU A 236 26.04 25.69 27.79
CA GLU A 236 26.88 24.62 28.35
C GLU A 236 28.35 25.04 28.54
N LEU A 237 28.87 25.91 27.65
CA LEU A 237 30.20 26.50 27.82
C LEU A 237 30.22 27.52 28.97
N GLU A 238 29.19 28.34 29.09
CA GLU A 238 29.06 29.32 30.18
C GLU A 238 28.94 28.65 31.55
N SER A 239 28.24 27.51 31.65
CA SER A 239 28.03 26.81 32.91
C SER A 239 29.27 26.08 33.44
N HIS A 240 30.22 25.71 32.58
CA HIS A 240 31.44 24.95 32.92
C HIS A 240 32.72 25.79 32.86
N PHE A 241 32.60 27.11 32.76
CA PHE A 241 33.73 28.03 32.73
C PHE A 241 34.33 28.27 34.11
N VAL A 242 35.65 28.07 34.23
CA VAL A 242 36.44 28.35 35.42
C VAL A 242 37.39 29.51 35.11
N PRO A 243 37.19 30.69 35.72
CA PRO A 243 37.99 31.87 35.42
C PRO A 243 39.46 31.69 35.84
N GLN A 244 40.39 32.12 34.99
CA GLN A 244 41.82 32.22 35.29
C GLN A 244 42.24 33.69 35.16
N GLY A 245 42.57 34.32 36.29
CA GLY A 245 42.73 35.78 36.42
C GLY A 245 43.79 36.46 35.54
N ASP A 246 44.69 35.72 34.89
CA ASP A 246 45.78 36.25 34.05
C ASP A 246 45.70 35.78 32.58
N PHE A 247 44.53 35.32 32.10
CA PHE A 247 44.38 34.76 30.75
C PHE A 247 43.39 35.52 29.87
N THR A 248 43.82 35.88 28.66
CA THR A 248 42.96 36.49 27.62
C THR A 248 43.19 35.78 26.30
N ALA A 249 42.13 35.26 25.69
CA ALA A 249 42.21 34.62 24.38
C ALA A 249 40.85 34.58 23.68
N ASN A 250 40.87 34.70 22.35
CA ASN A 250 39.72 34.60 21.47
C ASN A 250 39.76 33.32 20.64
N TYR A 251 38.72 32.50 20.74
CA TYR A 251 38.58 31.23 20.03
C TYR A 251 37.45 31.29 19.02
N LEU A 252 37.66 30.68 17.85
CA LEU A 252 36.63 30.53 16.82
C LEU A 252 36.46 29.05 16.47
N PHE A 253 35.29 28.50 16.76
CA PHE A 253 34.92 27.13 16.46
C PHE A 253 34.01 27.08 15.22
N MET A 254 34.52 26.50 14.14
CA MET A 254 33.75 26.17 12.94
C MET A 254 33.21 24.74 13.08
N ILE A 255 31.91 24.65 13.41
CA ILE A 255 31.19 23.38 13.52
C ILE A 255 30.59 23.07 12.14
N GLU A 256 30.97 21.95 11.51
CA GLU A 256 30.60 21.65 10.11
C GLU A 256 29.08 21.64 9.84
N GLU A 257 28.28 21.27 10.85
CA GLU A 257 26.82 21.20 10.77
C GLU A 257 26.13 22.56 11.00
N LYS A 258 26.88 23.62 11.37
CA LYS A 258 26.34 24.95 11.65
C LYS A 258 26.74 25.99 10.60
N LYS A 259 25.79 26.85 10.22
CA LYS A 259 25.99 27.91 9.23
C LYS A 259 26.84 29.08 9.75
N LYS A 260 26.92 29.29 11.07
CA LYS A 260 27.69 30.36 11.70
C LYS A 260 28.73 29.75 12.66
N PRO A 261 29.98 30.23 12.66
CA PRO A 261 30.96 29.79 13.63
C PRO A 261 30.62 30.32 15.03
N LEU A 262 31.04 29.58 16.05
CA LEU A 262 30.90 29.93 17.45
C LEU A 262 32.18 30.68 17.88
N VAL A 263 32.00 31.88 18.39
CA VAL A 263 33.06 32.72 18.95
C VAL A 263 33.03 32.58 20.47
N VAL A 264 34.19 32.38 21.07
CA VAL A 264 34.37 32.32 22.52
C VAL A 264 35.49 33.28 22.90
N GLU A 265 35.16 34.37 23.57
CA GLU A 265 36.09 35.38 24.04
C GLU A 265 36.29 35.23 25.55
N VAL A 266 37.54 35.05 25.97
CA VAL A 266 37.91 34.92 27.38
C VAL A 266 38.74 36.15 27.75
N ALA A 267 38.29 36.92 28.73
CA ALA A 267 38.97 38.12 29.23
C ALA A 267 39.09 38.07 30.77
N GLY A 268 40.02 37.26 31.27
CA GLY A 268 40.26 37.08 32.70
C GLY A 268 39.11 36.36 33.40
N GLU A 269 38.26 37.13 34.09
CA GLU A 269 37.08 36.62 34.79
C GLU A 269 35.80 36.63 33.92
N GLU A 270 35.82 37.29 32.76
CA GLU A 270 34.66 37.40 31.87
C GLU A 270 34.76 36.44 30.68
N LEU A 271 33.65 35.75 30.40
CA LEU A 271 33.45 34.90 29.23
C LEU A 271 32.32 35.47 28.39
N ASN A 272 32.55 35.64 27.08
CA ASN A 272 31.54 36.04 26.12
C ASN A 272 31.47 35.04 24.96
N CYS A 273 30.31 34.41 24.79
CA CYS A 273 30.08 33.34 23.81
C CYS A 273 28.96 33.74 22.85
N TYR A 274 29.23 33.77 21.54
CA TYR A 274 28.21 34.14 20.56
C TYR A 274 28.46 33.53 19.18
N TYR A 275 27.42 33.40 18.36
CA TYR A 275 27.55 32.94 16.97
C TYR A 275 27.74 34.11 16.01
N GLY A 276 28.92 34.19 15.41
CA GLY A 276 29.32 35.30 14.56
C GLY A 276 30.64 35.03 13.83
N GLN A 277 31.08 35.99 13.02
CA GLN A 277 32.42 35.97 12.45
C GLN A 277 33.25 37.05 13.13
N GLN A 278 34.46 36.69 13.55
CA GLN A 278 35.43 37.60 14.13
C GLN A 278 36.78 37.41 13.42
N GLU A 279 37.37 38.50 12.97
CA GLU A 279 38.59 38.46 12.15
C GLU A 279 39.88 38.35 13.02
N ASN A 280 39.83 38.77 14.28
CA ASN A 280 40.96 38.72 15.22
C ASN A 280 40.76 37.61 16.25
N VAL A 281 41.14 36.38 15.89
CA VAL A 281 41.04 35.18 16.73
C VAL A 281 42.42 34.56 16.96
N ASP A 282 42.72 34.19 18.21
CA ASP A 282 44.02 33.62 18.60
C ASP A 282 44.14 32.15 18.22
N VAL A 283 43.00 31.44 18.19
CA VAL A 283 42.89 30.05 17.78
C VAL A 283 41.63 29.86 16.97
N TYR A 284 41.82 29.33 15.77
CA TYR A 284 40.77 28.85 14.89
C TYR A 284 40.69 27.33 14.99
N ALA A 285 39.55 26.78 15.37
CA ALA A 285 39.31 25.34 15.45
C ALA A 285 38.15 24.93 14.55
N LYS A 286 38.28 23.79 13.87
CA LYS A 286 37.23 23.20 13.02
C LYS A 286 36.99 21.76 13.43
N LEU A 287 35.73 21.43 13.70
CA LEU A 287 35.27 20.13 14.18
C LEU A 287 33.82 19.83 13.72
N THR A 288 33.37 18.59 13.89
CA THR A 288 31.96 18.19 13.66
C THR A 288 31.11 18.44 14.91
N GLY A 289 29.78 18.45 14.79
CA GLY A 289 28.91 18.63 15.95
C GLY A 289 28.97 17.43 16.91
N GLU A 290 29.20 16.23 16.37
CA GLU A 290 29.43 15.02 17.17
C GLU A 290 30.66 15.16 18.09
N VAL A 291 31.77 15.68 17.57
CA VAL A 291 33.00 15.94 18.34
C VAL A 291 32.75 17.01 19.40
N MET A 292 32.00 18.07 19.07
CA MET A 292 31.64 19.13 20.04
C MET A 292 30.81 18.58 21.19
N ASN A 293 29.79 17.78 20.89
CA ASN A 293 28.92 17.16 21.89
C ASN A 293 29.70 16.19 22.80
N ASN A 294 30.64 15.42 22.23
CA ASN A 294 31.49 14.53 23.02
C ASN A 294 32.43 15.29 23.96
N ILE A 295 32.86 16.51 23.59
CA ILE A 295 33.67 17.37 24.45
C ILE A 295 32.82 17.97 25.58
N LEU A 296 31.66 18.55 25.24
CA LEU A 296 30.74 19.11 26.22
C LEU A 296 30.23 18.06 27.23
N ALA A 297 30.10 16.80 26.81
CA ALA A 297 29.69 15.68 27.67
C ALA A 297 30.84 15.04 28.48
N GLY A 298 32.03 15.66 28.54
CA GLY A 298 33.18 15.18 29.33
C GLY A 298 33.88 13.92 28.79
N ARG A 299 33.40 13.33 27.68
CA ARG A 299 33.93 12.07 27.11
C ARG A 299 35.26 12.28 26.38
N MET A 300 35.55 13.52 26.00
CA MET A 300 36.74 13.89 25.23
C MET A 300 37.17 15.32 25.59
N THR A 301 38.47 15.64 25.44
CA THR A 301 38.99 17.00 25.66
C THR A 301 39.36 17.65 24.33
N PHE A 302 39.42 18.99 24.28
CA PHE A 302 39.82 19.72 23.09
C PHE A 302 41.24 19.34 22.65
N GLN A 303 42.17 19.14 23.59
CA GLN A 303 43.52 18.68 23.25
C GLN A 303 43.51 17.27 22.65
N ARG A 304 42.71 16.36 23.19
CA ARG A 304 42.62 14.98 22.69
C ARG A 304 42.02 14.95 21.28
N ALA A 305 40.95 15.70 21.04
CA ALA A 305 40.34 15.81 19.71
C ALA A 305 41.32 16.37 18.66
N PHE A 306 42.19 17.30 19.06
CA PHE A 306 43.25 17.80 18.18
C PHE A 306 44.33 16.73 17.90
N MET A 307 44.75 15.99 18.93
CA MET A 307 45.78 14.95 18.79
C MET A 307 45.31 13.73 18.00
N THR A 308 44.03 13.37 18.05
CA THR A 308 43.44 12.25 17.27
C THR A 308 43.13 12.64 15.83
N GLY A 309 43.21 13.93 15.49
CA GLY A 309 42.90 14.45 14.16
C GLY A 309 41.41 14.69 13.90
N GLU A 310 40.56 14.51 14.91
CA GLU A 310 39.11 14.76 14.87
C GLU A 310 38.76 16.25 14.90
N MET A 311 39.67 17.08 15.44
CA MET A 311 39.62 18.54 15.38
C MET A 311 40.87 19.09 14.70
N THR A 312 40.68 20.04 13.80
CA THR A 312 41.80 20.78 13.19
C THR A 312 41.89 22.17 13.81
N ALA A 313 43.08 22.59 14.25
CA ALA A 313 43.28 23.89 14.87
C ALA A 313 44.46 24.66 14.24
N LYS A 314 44.31 25.98 14.17
CA LYS A 314 45.27 26.92 13.57
C LYS A 314 45.39 28.14 14.49
N GLY A 315 46.59 28.44 15.00
CA GLY A 315 46.79 29.57 15.92
C GLY A 315 47.82 29.25 17.00
N ASN A 316 47.68 29.88 18.16
CA ASN A 316 48.59 29.66 19.30
C ASN A 316 48.29 28.33 20.01
N PHE A 317 49.12 27.30 19.78
CA PHE A 317 48.91 25.97 20.38
C PHE A 317 49.01 25.94 21.91
N LYS A 318 49.62 26.95 22.54
CA LYS A 318 49.66 27.03 24.01
C LYS A 318 48.28 27.36 24.58
N THR A 319 47.52 28.25 23.93
CA THR A 319 46.17 28.65 24.38
C THR A 319 45.16 27.53 24.14
N LEU A 320 45.36 26.69 23.11
CA LEU A 320 44.53 25.49 22.89
C LEU A 320 44.62 24.47 24.04
N ARG A 321 45.78 24.36 24.70
CA ARG A 321 45.91 23.51 25.91
C ARG A 321 45.23 24.11 27.13
N THR A 322 45.11 25.43 27.16
CA THR A 322 44.43 26.17 28.24
C THR A 322 42.90 26.05 28.12
N LEU A 323 42.33 25.76 26.93
CA LEU A 323 40.90 25.48 26.76
C LEU A 323 40.40 24.36 27.70
N ASP A 324 41.15 23.27 27.81
CA ASP A 324 40.81 22.14 28.70
C ASP A 324 40.98 22.48 30.20
N GLN A 325 41.60 23.63 30.52
CA GLN A 325 41.79 24.10 31.90
C GLN A 325 40.74 25.12 32.33
N ILE A 326 40.21 25.89 31.37
CA ILE A 326 39.17 26.90 31.61
C ILE A 326 37.77 26.33 31.43
N PHE A 327 37.62 25.24 30.66
CA PHE A 327 36.36 24.52 30.53
C PHE A 327 36.51 23.12 31.08
N ILE A 328 35.93 22.88 32.26
CA ILE A 328 35.97 21.59 32.95
C ILE A 328 34.60 20.93 32.79
N PHE A 329 34.50 20.00 31.85
CA PHE A 329 33.32 19.15 31.67
C PHE A 329 33.56 17.82 32.39
N GLU A 330 32.68 17.43 33.32
CA GLU A 330 32.74 16.17 34.07
C GLU A 330 32.01 15.00 33.39
#